data_AF-R7W5G0-F1
#
_entry.id   AF-R7W5G0-F1
#
_cell.length_a   1.000
_cell.length_b   1.000
_cell.length_c   1.000
_cell.angle_alpha   90.00
_cell.angle_beta   90.00
_cell.angle_gamma   90.00
#
_symmetry.space_group_name_H-M   'P 1'
#
loop_
_entity.id
_entity.type
_entity.pdbx_description
1 polymer ?
#
loop_
_entity_poly.entity_id
_entity_poly.type
_entity_poly.pdbx_seq_one_letter_code
_entity_poly.pdbx_strand_id
1 'polypeptide(L)'
;MPAILFGIGGYVGNYWHEYADILVPLFVAARRYHGEVTFLVSNIQHMPRWLVKYRALLQGLSKYGVVDMDRDAYVRCFPRVSVGLRLDKDLSIVPELVPGARLTMADFTRFVRETYALPRGAVTMEPYKKPRLLLIPATRLEHRSRTGAGGPPHHGRLYAVRARDLRAPTRSSDHGAVQEAAAAVDPAGVVVTELRHDGSEVEQARVVNSFDVVLGVHGAGLTNAVHLPPGGVLIQVVPYGKMEPMARFDFSEPATDMGLKYLDYSVSAEESSLLEKLGPDHPAIKDPDSIHRSGWTTMYQFYLMQNVRINTTRFAPTLEQAFNHLRKQ
;
A
#
# COMPACT_ATOMS: atom_id res chain seq x y z
N MET A 1 2.71 -1.42 -33.95
CA MET A 1 2.54 -1.64 -32.50
C MET A 1 2.80 -0.33 -31.76
N PRO A 2 1.90 0.13 -30.87
CA PRO A 2 2.10 1.31 -30.01
C PRO A 2 3.11 1.06 -28.87
N ALA A 3 3.58 2.13 -28.25
CA ALA A 3 4.43 2.09 -27.07
C ALA A 3 3.91 2.95 -25.92
N ILE A 4 4.24 2.57 -24.68
CA ILE A 4 4.07 3.40 -23.48
C ILE A 4 5.45 3.64 -22.87
N LEU A 5 5.85 4.90 -22.78
CA LEU A 5 7.07 5.36 -22.13
C LEU A 5 6.77 5.84 -20.71
N PHE A 6 7.38 5.22 -19.71
CA PHE A 6 7.27 5.66 -18.32
C PHE A 6 8.60 5.52 -17.58
N GLY A 7 8.79 6.33 -16.55
CA GLY A 7 9.99 6.28 -15.71
C GLY A 7 9.72 5.52 -14.41
N ILE A 8 10.70 4.76 -13.94
CA ILE A 8 10.65 4.11 -12.61
C ILE A 8 11.61 4.76 -11.59
N GLY A 9 11.92 6.05 -11.80
CA GLY A 9 12.66 6.89 -10.86
C GLY A 9 11.75 7.60 -9.85
N GLY A 10 12.33 8.38 -8.93
CA GLY A 10 11.57 9.16 -7.94
C GLY A 10 11.27 8.40 -6.65
N TYR A 11 9.99 8.18 -6.34
CA TYR A 11 9.47 7.55 -5.10
C TYR A 11 9.41 6.02 -5.16
N VAL A 12 9.64 5.44 -6.33
CA VAL A 12 9.72 4.00 -6.53
C VAL A 12 10.80 3.42 -5.60
N GLY A 13 10.53 2.26 -5.01
CA GLY A 13 11.32 1.66 -3.93
C GLY A 13 10.55 1.53 -2.62
N ASN A 14 9.38 2.17 -2.54
CA ASN A 14 8.38 1.93 -1.53
C ASN A 14 7.15 1.25 -2.17
N TYR A 15 6.61 0.23 -1.52
CA TYR A 15 5.57 -0.64 -2.09
C TYR A 15 4.30 0.09 -2.50
N TRP A 16 3.90 1.12 -1.74
CA TRP A 16 2.78 1.99 -2.09
C TRP A 16 3.02 2.70 -3.42
N HIS A 17 4.19 3.35 -3.59
CA HIS A 17 4.50 4.13 -4.80
C HIS A 17 4.68 3.22 -6.02
N GLU A 18 5.18 2.01 -5.83
CA GLU A 18 5.23 1.01 -6.90
C GLU A 18 3.84 0.69 -7.45
N TYR A 19 2.82 0.57 -6.59
CA TYR A 19 1.45 0.31 -7.03
C TYR A 19 0.70 1.56 -7.49
N ALA A 20 0.66 2.58 -6.65
CA ALA A 20 -0.15 3.76 -6.87
C ALA A 20 0.38 4.63 -8.02
N ASP A 21 1.69 4.85 -8.11
CA ASP A 21 2.25 5.75 -9.14
C ASP A 21 2.54 5.03 -10.45
N ILE A 22 2.78 3.71 -10.42
CA ILE A 22 3.23 2.95 -11.60
C ILE A 22 2.23 1.86 -12.00
N LEU A 23 2.03 0.81 -11.19
CA LEU A 23 1.33 -0.39 -11.66
C LEU A 23 -0.16 -0.16 -11.97
N VAL A 24 -0.88 0.59 -11.13
CA VAL A 24 -2.29 0.92 -11.36
C VAL A 24 -2.45 1.81 -12.60
N PRO A 25 -1.75 2.95 -12.73
CA PRO A 25 -1.78 3.76 -13.95
C PRO A 25 -1.32 3.02 -15.20
N LEU A 26 -0.31 2.15 -15.10
CA LEU A 26 0.19 1.36 -16.22
C LEU A 26 -0.86 0.35 -16.69
N PHE A 27 -1.57 -0.31 -15.77
CA PHE A 27 -2.72 -1.15 -16.09
C PHE A 27 -3.75 -0.34 -16.89
N VAL A 28 -4.19 0.81 -16.36
CA VAL A 28 -5.17 1.67 -17.04
C VAL A 28 -4.72 2.05 -18.45
N ALA A 29 -3.45 2.45 -18.61
CA ALA A 29 -2.90 2.87 -19.90
C ALA A 29 -2.73 1.72 -20.91
N ALA A 30 -2.40 0.52 -20.42
CA ALA A 30 -2.05 -0.63 -21.26
C ALA A 30 -3.25 -1.49 -21.67
N ARG A 31 -4.30 -1.59 -20.84
CA ARG A 31 -5.39 -2.56 -21.05
C ARG A 31 -6.10 -2.44 -22.38
N ARG A 32 -6.26 -1.22 -22.92
CA ARG A 32 -6.87 -0.97 -24.23
C ARG A 32 -6.12 -1.60 -25.42
N TYR A 33 -4.87 -2.00 -25.23
CA TYR A 33 -4.06 -2.59 -26.29
C TYR A 33 -4.09 -4.12 -26.29
N HIS A 34 -4.76 -4.77 -25.33
CA HIS A 34 -4.89 -6.24 -25.29
C HIS A 34 -3.53 -6.98 -25.41
N GLY A 35 -2.49 -6.46 -24.78
CA GLY A 35 -1.13 -6.99 -24.84
C GLY A 35 -0.30 -6.53 -26.05
N GLU A 36 -0.92 -5.87 -27.04
CA GLU A 36 -0.26 -5.36 -28.25
C GLU A 36 0.42 -3.99 -28.04
N VAL A 37 1.26 -3.89 -27.02
CA VAL A 37 1.96 -2.64 -26.66
C VAL A 37 3.33 -2.96 -26.08
N THR A 38 4.36 -2.21 -26.46
CA THR A 38 5.69 -2.35 -25.82
C THR A 38 5.87 -1.31 -24.72
N PHE A 39 6.59 -1.69 -23.67
CA PHE A 39 6.97 -0.77 -22.60
C PHE A 39 8.37 -0.24 -22.81
N LEU A 40 8.50 1.08 -22.79
CA LEU A 40 9.77 1.79 -22.80
C LEU A 40 9.97 2.33 -21.38
N VAL A 41 11.00 1.87 -20.69
CA VAL A 41 11.20 2.21 -19.28
C VAL A 41 12.49 2.97 -19.10
N SER A 42 12.41 4.15 -18.50
CA SER A 42 13.57 4.98 -18.16
C SER A 42 13.84 4.98 -16.65
N ASN A 43 15.04 5.41 -16.27
CA ASN A 43 15.53 5.48 -14.89
C ASN A 43 15.64 4.11 -14.18
N ILE A 44 15.81 3.02 -14.94
CA ILE A 44 16.04 1.66 -14.45
C ILE A 44 17.32 1.58 -13.63
N GLN A 45 18.36 2.34 -13.99
CA GLN A 45 19.64 2.34 -13.28
C GLN A 45 19.50 2.62 -11.77
N HIS A 46 18.43 3.31 -11.35
CA HIS A 46 18.18 3.62 -9.94
C HIS A 46 17.44 2.49 -9.20
N MET A 47 16.75 1.61 -9.92
CA MET A 47 15.89 0.53 -9.40
C MET A 47 16.01 -0.77 -10.24
N PRO A 48 17.21 -1.36 -10.39
CA PRO A 48 17.45 -2.44 -11.34
C PRO A 48 16.66 -3.73 -11.05
N ARG A 49 16.23 -3.92 -9.78
CA ARG A 49 15.43 -5.09 -9.36
C ARG A 49 13.93 -4.94 -9.63
N TRP A 50 13.43 -3.74 -9.94
CA TRP A 50 12.00 -3.49 -10.10
C TRP A 50 11.40 -4.30 -11.26
N LEU A 51 12.10 -4.37 -12.40
CA LEU A 51 11.68 -5.18 -13.54
C LEU A 51 11.64 -6.68 -13.23
N VAL A 52 12.53 -7.14 -12.35
CA VAL A 52 12.53 -8.55 -11.89
C VAL A 52 11.36 -8.78 -10.94
N LYS A 53 11.16 -7.87 -9.98
CA LYS A 53 10.07 -7.94 -8.98
C LYS A 53 8.70 -8.00 -9.64
N TYR A 54 8.45 -7.16 -10.64
CA TYR A 54 7.14 -7.04 -11.30
C TYR A 54 7.06 -7.69 -12.67
N ARG A 55 8.02 -8.57 -12.99
CA ARG A 55 8.10 -9.23 -14.31
C ARG A 55 6.77 -9.85 -14.74
N ALA A 56 6.10 -10.58 -13.84
CA ALA A 56 4.86 -11.25 -14.17
C ALA A 56 3.72 -10.26 -14.49
N LEU A 57 3.58 -9.14 -13.76
CA LEU A 57 2.59 -8.10 -14.10
C LEU A 57 2.88 -7.46 -15.45
N LEU A 58 4.15 -7.15 -15.73
CA LEU A 58 4.55 -6.57 -17.01
C LEU A 58 4.24 -7.52 -18.18
N GLN A 59 4.53 -8.82 -18.02
CA GLN A 59 4.18 -9.85 -18.99
C GLN A 59 2.66 -10.08 -19.12
N GLY A 60 1.89 -9.87 -18.05
CA GLY A 60 0.43 -9.89 -18.10
C GLY A 60 -0.17 -8.72 -18.88
N LEU A 61 0.53 -7.59 -18.97
CA LEU A 61 0.08 -6.38 -19.68
C LEU A 61 0.60 -6.27 -21.12
N SER A 62 1.69 -6.96 -21.45
CA SER A 62 2.33 -6.89 -22.77
C SER A 62 2.83 -8.26 -23.23
N LYS A 63 2.61 -8.57 -24.51
CA LYS A 63 3.18 -9.74 -25.19
C LYS A 63 4.67 -9.56 -25.55
N TYR A 64 5.21 -8.36 -25.36
CA TYR A 64 6.55 -7.98 -25.79
C TYR A 64 7.47 -7.73 -24.59
N GLY A 65 8.77 -7.81 -24.83
CA GLY A 65 9.78 -7.47 -23.83
C GLY A 65 9.78 -5.98 -23.49
N VAL A 66 10.16 -5.67 -22.25
CA VAL A 66 10.41 -4.29 -21.81
C VAL A 66 11.72 -3.79 -22.43
N VAL A 67 11.71 -2.56 -22.93
CA VAL A 67 12.90 -1.88 -23.44
C VAL A 67 13.47 -0.99 -22.34
N ASP A 68 14.75 -1.21 -22.02
CA ASP A 68 15.53 -0.36 -21.12
C ASP A 68 16.04 0.86 -21.88
N MET A 69 15.37 2.01 -21.70
CA MET A 69 15.71 3.25 -22.39
C MET A 69 16.99 3.90 -21.86
N ASP A 70 17.49 3.51 -20.68
CA ASP A 70 18.75 4.06 -20.16
C ASP A 70 19.97 3.48 -20.90
N ARG A 71 19.80 2.33 -21.57
CA ARG A 71 20.84 1.60 -22.28
C ARG A 71 20.58 1.39 -23.76
N ASP A 72 19.49 1.96 -24.27
CA ASP A 72 19.08 1.80 -25.66
C ASP A 72 19.78 2.84 -26.55
N ALA A 73 20.68 2.37 -27.42
CA ALA A 73 21.43 3.22 -28.34
C ALA A 73 20.73 3.45 -29.69
N TYR A 74 19.54 2.85 -29.88
CA TYR A 74 18.84 2.85 -31.16
C TYR A 74 17.74 3.91 -31.23
N VAL A 75 17.53 4.49 -32.40
CA VAL A 75 16.33 5.28 -32.68
C VAL A 75 15.17 4.32 -32.96
N ARG A 76 14.10 4.40 -32.16
CA ARG A 76 12.90 3.59 -32.32
C ARG A 76 11.74 4.42 -32.84
N CYS A 77 11.12 3.97 -33.92
CA CYS A 77 9.94 4.60 -34.49
C CYS A 77 8.68 3.81 -34.11
N PHE A 78 7.66 4.50 -33.57
CA PHE A 78 6.37 3.91 -33.25
C PHE A 78 5.26 4.73 -33.89
N PRO A 79 4.17 4.09 -34.38
CA PRO A 79 3.01 4.81 -34.93
C PRO A 79 2.29 5.65 -33.88
N ARG A 80 2.39 5.28 -32.59
CA ARG A 80 1.86 6.03 -31.45
C ARG A 80 2.69 5.73 -30.20
N VAL A 81 3.02 6.77 -29.44
CA VAL A 81 3.64 6.65 -28.12
C VAL A 81 2.78 7.41 -27.11
N SER A 82 2.49 6.77 -25.97
CA SER A 82 2.00 7.47 -24.78
C SER A 82 3.19 7.75 -23.86
N VAL A 83 3.40 9.01 -23.50
CA VAL A 83 4.52 9.44 -22.66
C VAL A 83 3.99 9.80 -21.28
N GLY A 84 4.54 9.15 -20.26
CA GLY A 84 4.10 9.26 -18.88
C GLY A 84 2.90 8.38 -18.55
N LEU A 85 2.59 8.30 -17.27
CA LEU A 85 1.41 7.65 -16.72
C LEU A 85 0.50 8.70 -16.11
N ARG A 86 -0.81 8.55 -16.33
CA ARG A 86 -1.82 9.45 -15.76
C ARG A 86 -2.35 8.83 -14.48
N LEU A 87 -2.29 9.60 -13.40
CA LEU A 87 -2.85 9.24 -12.11
C LEU A 87 -3.99 10.18 -11.77
N ASP A 88 -5.21 9.63 -11.70
CA ASP A 88 -6.41 10.41 -11.41
C ASP A 88 -6.82 10.33 -9.93
N LYS A 89 -6.51 9.22 -9.25
CA LYS A 89 -6.76 8.99 -7.84
C LYS A 89 -5.69 8.08 -7.26
N ASP A 90 -5.30 8.33 -6.02
CA ASP A 90 -4.29 7.54 -5.33
C ASP A 90 -4.74 6.11 -5.05
N LEU A 91 -3.88 5.15 -5.42
CA LEU A 91 -4.10 3.70 -5.34
C LEU A 91 -5.50 3.28 -5.82
N SER A 92 -6.08 4.00 -6.78
CA SER A 92 -7.44 3.72 -7.25
C SER A 92 -7.62 4.09 -8.72
N ILE A 93 -8.74 3.68 -9.30
CA ILE A 93 -9.13 3.93 -10.68
C ILE A 93 -10.49 4.61 -10.64
N VAL A 94 -10.56 5.79 -11.27
CA VAL A 94 -11.82 6.53 -11.47
C VAL A 94 -12.40 6.10 -12.83
N PRO A 95 -13.47 5.27 -12.87
CA PRO A 95 -13.91 4.66 -14.12
C PRO A 95 -14.31 5.67 -15.20
N GLU A 96 -14.81 6.84 -14.81
CA GLU A 96 -15.25 7.91 -15.68
C GLU A 96 -14.09 8.61 -16.40
N LEU A 97 -12.87 8.50 -15.88
CA LEU A 97 -11.67 9.14 -16.44
C LEU A 97 -10.82 8.18 -17.30
N VAL A 98 -11.18 6.90 -17.37
CA VAL A 98 -10.47 5.88 -18.15
C VAL A 98 -10.75 6.06 -19.65
N PRO A 99 -9.73 6.32 -20.49
CA PRO A 99 -9.97 6.53 -21.92
C PRO A 99 -10.34 5.25 -22.67
N GLY A 100 -11.55 5.21 -23.23
CA GLY A 100 -11.99 4.17 -24.17
C GLY A 100 -12.36 2.83 -23.53
N ALA A 101 -12.42 2.74 -22.21
CA ALA A 101 -12.92 1.59 -21.46
C ALA A 101 -13.43 2.05 -20.10
N ARG A 102 -14.30 1.27 -19.46
CA ARG A 102 -14.70 1.48 -18.06
C ARG A 102 -13.94 0.46 -17.20
N LEU A 103 -12.79 0.87 -16.66
CA LEU A 103 -11.98 0.03 -15.76
C LEU A 103 -12.19 0.48 -14.30
N THR A 104 -12.08 -0.47 -13.39
CA THR A 104 -12.23 -0.28 -11.94
C THR A 104 -11.05 -0.88 -11.18
N MET A 105 -10.91 -0.57 -9.89
CA MET A 105 -9.94 -1.26 -9.04
C MET A 105 -10.21 -2.76 -8.90
N ALA A 106 -11.47 -3.19 -8.98
CA ALA A 106 -11.81 -4.60 -9.04
C ALA A 106 -11.25 -5.30 -10.30
N ASP A 107 -11.16 -4.60 -11.44
CA ASP A 107 -10.53 -5.15 -12.64
C ASP A 107 -9.01 -5.25 -12.49
N PHE A 108 -8.38 -4.28 -11.82
CA PHE A 108 -6.95 -4.32 -11.51
C PHE A 108 -6.62 -5.48 -10.56
N THR A 109 -7.34 -5.62 -9.44
CA THR A 109 -7.08 -6.71 -8.48
C THR A 109 -7.39 -8.08 -9.09
N ARG A 110 -8.40 -8.18 -9.97
CA ARG A 110 -8.65 -9.40 -10.76
C ARG A 110 -7.47 -9.73 -11.68
N PHE A 111 -6.94 -8.74 -12.40
CA PHE A 111 -5.77 -8.91 -13.26
C PHE A 111 -4.53 -9.38 -12.48
N VAL A 112 -4.24 -8.77 -11.32
CA VAL A 112 -3.12 -9.18 -10.46
C VAL A 112 -3.29 -10.64 -10.02
N ARG A 113 -4.51 -11.00 -9.60
CA ARG A 113 -4.85 -12.35 -9.15
C ARG A 113 -4.66 -13.41 -10.23
N GLU A 114 -5.16 -13.14 -11.43
CA GLU A 114 -5.01 -14.02 -12.61
C GLU A 114 -3.53 -14.17 -12.96
N THR A 115 -2.79 -13.06 -13.00
CA THR A 115 -1.37 -13.05 -13.36
C THR A 115 -0.51 -13.84 -12.38
N TYR A 116 -0.84 -13.81 -11.09
CA TYR A 116 -0.12 -14.54 -10.04
C TYR A 116 -0.71 -15.93 -9.76
N ALA A 117 -1.75 -16.33 -10.49
CA ALA A 117 -2.50 -17.57 -10.29
C ALA A 117 -2.91 -17.78 -8.82
N LEU A 118 -3.44 -16.73 -8.19
CA LEU A 118 -3.85 -16.80 -6.79
C LEU A 118 -5.15 -17.60 -6.66
N PRO A 119 -5.24 -18.55 -5.71
CA PRO A 119 -6.33 -19.54 -5.68
C PRO A 119 -7.67 -18.98 -5.18
N ARG A 120 -7.67 -17.93 -4.35
CA ARG A 120 -8.91 -17.40 -3.75
C ARG A 120 -9.44 -16.21 -4.54
N GLY A 121 -10.64 -16.40 -5.12
CA GLY A 121 -11.36 -15.38 -5.88
C GLY A 121 -12.22 -14.42 -5.03
N ALA A 122 -12.62 -14.84 -3.84
CA ALA A 122 -13.33 -14.06 -2.84
C ALA A 122 -13.11 -14.69 -1.46
N VAL A 123 -13.40 -13.95 -0.40
CA VAL A 123 -13.51 -14.52 0.94
C VAL A 123 -14.79 -15.34 1.02
N THR A 124 -14.66 -16.55 1.56
CA THR A 124 -15.75 -17.50 1.77
C THR A 124 -15.55 -18.08 3.17
N MET A 125 -16.54 -17.88 4.04
CA MET A 125 -16.53 -18.40 5.40
C MET A 125 -17.31 -19.71 5.44
N GLU A 126 -16.58 -20.81 5.59
CA GLU A 126 -17.19 -22.10 5.88
C GLU A 126 -17.69 -22.12 7.34
N PRO A 127 -18.79 -22.83 7.65
CA PRO A 127 -19.21 -23.07 9.01
C PRO A 127 -18.03 -23.61 9.83
N TYR A 128 -17.78 -23.03 11.01
CA TYR A 128 -16.70 -23.42 11.94
C TYR A 128 -15.27 -23.10 11.49
N LYS A 129 -15.06 -22.48 10.32
CA LYS A 129 -13.72 -22.04 9.91
C LYS A 129 -13.31 -20.76 10.63
N LYS A 130 -12.13 -20.82 11.23
CA LYS A 130 -11.52 -19.72 11.98
C LYS A 130 -11.03 -18.61 11.04
N PRO A 131 -11.34 -17.33 11.29
CA PRO A 131 -10.76 -16.22 10.56
C PRO A 131 -9.23 -16.23 10.66
N ARG A 132 -8.57 -15.91 9.54
CA ARG A 132 -7.12 -15.76 9.47
C ARG A 132 -6.76 -14.28 9.37
N LEU A 133 -5.98 -13.80 10.33
CA LEU A 133 -5.49 -12.42 10.40
C LEU A 133 -4.00 -12.36 10.08
N LEU A 134 -3.65 -11.58 9.06
CA LEU A 134 -2.26 -11.28 8.72
C LEU A 134 -1.89 -9.91 9.29
N LEU A 135 -0.89 -9.88 10.15
CA LEU A 135 -0.25 -8.66 10.62
C LEU A 135 0.85 -8.25 9.64
N ILE A 136 0.82 -6.99 9.21
CA ILE A 136 1.89 -6.34 8.47
C ILE A 136 2.69 -5.50 9.46
N PRO A 137 3.95 -5.88 9.75
CA PRO A 137 4.80 -5.12 10.65
C PRO A 137 5.04 -3.71 10.12
N ALA A 138 5.19 -2.73 11.03
CA ALA A 138 5.59 -1.40 10.65
C ALA A 138 7.06 -1.40 10.18
N THR A 139 7.27 -1.29 8.87
CA THR A 139 8.58 -1.03 8.29
C THR A 139 8.95 0.43 8.47
N ARG A 140 9.97 0.73 9.28
CA ARG A 140 10.56 2.07 9.30
C ARG A 140 11.46 2.27 8.08
N LEU A 141 11.15 3.29 7.28
CA LEU A 141 12.05 3.79 6.25
C LEU A 141 12.96 4.86 6.88
N GLU A 142 14.27 4.65 6.86
CA GLU A 142 15.23 5.68 7.26
C GLU A 142 15.21 6.84 6.27
N HIS A 143 14.99 8.06 6.76
CA HIS A 143 14.99 9.26 5.93
C HIS A 143 16.40 9.86 5.87
N ARG A 144 17.13 9.67 4.76
CA ARG A 144 18.30 10.51 4.42
C ARG A 144 17.88 11.64 3.49
N SER A 145 17.77 12.85 4.02
CA SER A 145 17.55 14.08 3.25
C SER A 145 18.72 14.34 2.28
N ARG A 146 18.42 14.59 1.01
CA ARG A 146 19.32 15.32 0.11
C ARG A 146 18.79 16.74 0.01
N THR A 147 19.48 17.68 0.65
CA THR A 147 19.27 19.12 0.47
C THR A 147 19.50 19.48 -1.00
N GLY A 148 18.52 20.11 -1.65
CA GLY A 148 18.66 20.60 -3.02
C GLY A 148 17.46 21.42 -3.49
N ALA A 149 17.65 22.75 -3.46
CA ALA A 149 16.91 23.84 -4.10
C ALA A 149 15.46 24.11 -3.66
N GLY A 150 15.27 25.30 -3.07
CA GLY A 150 14.00 25.84 -2.60
C GLY A 150 13.13 26.42 -3.73
N GLY A 151 11.82 26.28 -3.53
CA GLY A 151 10.74 26.95 -4.24
C GLY A 151 9.46 26.82 -3.40
N PRO A 152 8.52 27.77 -3.48
CA PRO A 152 7.32 27.78 -2.62
C PRO A 152 6.37 26.61 -2.95
N PRO A 153 5.51 26.20 -1.99
CA PRO A 153 4.75 24.97 -2.08
C PRO A 153 3.52 25.15 -2.99
N HIS A 154 3.53 24.50 -4.16
CA HIS A 154 2.31 24.15 -4.88
C HIS A 154 1.93 22.72 -4.55
N HIS A 155 0.63 22.48 -4.31
CA HIS A 155 0.04 21.17 -4.09
C HIS A 155 0.50 20.17 -5.17
N GLY A 156 1.43 19.30 -4.82
CA GLY A 156 2.05 18.38 -5.76
C GLY A 156 3.40 17.86 -5.26
N ARG A 157 3.35 16.74 -4.55
CA ARG A 157 4.35 15.65 -4.58
C ARG A 157 5.81 16.08 -4.84
N LEU A 158 6.59 16.29 -3.78
CA LEU A 158 8.03 15.99 -3.85
C LEU A 158 8.71 15.69 -2.48
N TYR A 159 8.75 14.43 -2.02
CA TYR A 159 9.63 13.94 -0.93
C TYR A 159 10.36 12.60 -1.22
N ALA A 160 11.40 12.59 -2.04
CA ALA A 160 12.11 11.36 -2.37
C ALA A 160 12.78 10.75 -1.13
N VAL A 161 12.33 9.58 -0.67
CA VAL A 161 13.01 8.76 0.34
C VAL A 161 13.64 7.56 -0.36
N ARG A 162 14.98 7.48 -0.35
CA ARG A 162 15.69 6.29 -0.86
C ARG A 162 15.49 5.14 0.12
N ALA A 163 14.77 4.08 -0.30
CA ALA A 163 14.67 2.80 0.39
C ALA A 163 15.96 1.98 0.23
N ARG A 164 17.08 2.49 0.75
CA ARG A 164 18.30 1.71 0.93
C ARG A 164 18.48 1.65 2.44
N ASP A 165 18.45 0.44 2.98
CA ASP A 165 18.57 0.12 4.41
C ASP A 165 17.24 0.04 5.18
N LEU A 166 16.37 -0.90 4.79
CA LEU A 166 15.36 -1.47 5.69
C LEU A 166 16.08 -2.39 6.70
N ARG A 167 16.65 -1.82 7.77
CA ARG A 167 17.08 -2.58 8.95
C ARG A 167 16.62 -1.90 10.24
N ALA A 168 15.39 -2.21 10.63
CA ALA A 168 15.03 -2.63 11.98
C ALA A 168 13.54 -2.99 11.99
N PRO A 169 13.14 -4.25 12.26
CA PRO A 169 11.76 -4.52 12.62
C PRO A 169 11.43 -3.72 13.88
N THR A 170 10.33 -3.00 13.88
CA THR A 170 9.70 -2.59 15.14
C THR A 170 9.17 -3.84 15.84
N ARG A 171 9.32 -3.84 17.17
CA ARG A 171 9.37 -4.99 18.08
C ARG A 171 8.09 -5.84 18.07
N SER A 172 8.26 -7.09 18.50
CA SER A 172 7.28 -8.11 18.91
C SER A 172 6.09 -7.67 19.79
N SER A 173 6.01 -6.41 20.23
CA SER A 173 4.95 -5.91 21.10
C SER A 173 3.59 -5.80 20.40
N ASP A 174 3.56 -5.47 19.10
CA ASP A 174 2.30 -5.24 18.39
C ASP A 174 1.61 -6.57 18.05
N HIS A 175 2.38 -7.60 17.70
CA HIS A 175 1.87 -8.95 17.49
C HIS A 175 1.27 -9.53 18.76
N GLY A 176 1.97 -9.42 19.90
CA GLY A 176 1.45 -9.89 21.19
C GLY A 176 0.11 -9.23 21.54
N ALA A 177 0.03 -7.90 21.43
CA ALA A 177 -1.20 -7.16 21.71
C ALA A 177 -2.34 -7.51 20.73
N VAL A 178 -2.06 -7.64 19.43
CA VAL A 178 -3.06 -8.04 18.44
C VAL A 178 -3.55 -9.46 18.70
N GLN A 179 -2.65 -10.38 19.07
CA GLN A 179 -3.01 -11.76 19.37
C GLN A 179 -3.84 -11.87 20.66
N GLU A 180 -3.51 -11.08 21.69
CA GLU A 180 -4.30 -10.98 22.91
C GLU A 180 -5.70 -10.42 22.62
N ALA A 181 -5.79 -9.30 21.89
CA ALA A 181 -7.08 -8.71 21.52
C ALA A 181 -7.92 -9.66 20.66
N ALA A 182 -7.29 -10.36 19.70
CA ALA A 182 -7.97 -11.35 18.87
C ALA A 182 -8.48 -12.55 19.68
N ALA A 183 -7.70 -13.04 20.65
CA ALA A 183 -8.11 -14.11 21.55
C ALA A 183 -9.24 -13.69 22.50
N ALA A 184 -9.28 -12.41 22.90
CA ALA A 184 -10.37 -11.88 23.72
C ALA A 184 -11.70 -11.78 22.94
N VAL A 185 -11.64 -11.47 21.64
CA VAL A 185 -12.82 -11.32 20.77
C VAL A 185 -13.32 -12.66 20.24
N ASP A 186 -12.40 -13.54 19.85
CA ASP A 186 -12.74 -14.88 19.38
C ASP A 186 -11.80 -15.91 20.04
N PRO A 187 -12.15 -16.34 21.27
CA PRO A 187 -11.39 -17.35 22.02
C PRO A 187 -11.33 -18.70 21.29
N ALA A 188 -12.25 -18.94 20.34
CA ALA A 188 -12.28 -20.18 19.57
C ALA A 188 -11.13 -20.25 18.57
N GLY A 189 -10.45 -19.14 18.25
CA GLY A 189 -9.08 -19.15 17.74
C GLY A 189 -8.90 -18.41 16.42
N VAL A 190 -8.37 -17.20 16.48
CA VAL A 190 -7.88 -16.46 15.32
C VAL A 190 -6.44 -16.91 15.03
N VAL A 191 -6.11 -17.19 13.78
CA VAL A 191 -4.71 -17.40 13.38
C VAL A 191 -4.10 -16.05 13.07
N VAL A 192 -3.22 -15.56 13.94
CA VAL A 192 -2.41 -14.36 13.71
C VAL A 192 -1.07 -14.79 13.12
N THR A 193 -0.66 -14.13 12.04
CA THR A 193 0.63 -14.40 11.40
C THR A 193 1.26 -13.08 10.96
N GLU A 194 2.56 -12.94 11.10
CA GLU A 194 3.29 -11.79 10.55
C GLU A 194 3.71 -12.05 9.11
N LEU A 195 3.52 -11.05 8.24
CA LEU A 195 4.05 -11.09 6.89
C LEU A 195 5.58 -10.99 6.91
N ARG A 196 6.25 -11.96 6.30
CA ARG A 196 7.69 -11.91 6.09
C ARG A 196 8.06 -10.99 4.93
N HIS A 197 9.12 -10.21 5.08
CA HIS A 197 9.58 -9.24 4.07
C HIS A 197 10.64 -9.78 3.09
N ASP A 198 11.02 -11.06 3.19
CA ASP A 198 12.09 -11.68 2.40
C ASP A 198 11.59 -12.47 1.18
N GLY A 199 10.27 -12.60 0.99
CA GLY A 199 9.67 -13.30 -0.16
C GLY A 199 9.61 -12.44 -1.42
N SER A 200 9.54 -13.10 -2.59
CA SER A 200 9.21 -12.46 -3.86
C SER A 200 7.79 -11.89 -3.87
N GLU A 201 7.50 -11.01 -4.82
CA GLU A 201 6.18 -10.39 -4.99
C GLU A 201 5.05 -11.43 -5.08
N VAL A 202 5.26 -12.49 -5.86
CA VAL A 202 4.26 -13.55 -6.07
C VAL A 202 4.07 -14.39 -4.80
N GLU A 203 5.14 -14.65 -4.06
CA GLU A 203 5.06 -15.37 -2.79
C GLU A 203 4.32 -14.55 -1.74
N GLN A 204 4.62 -13.25 -1.61
CA GLN A 204 3.88 -12.35 -0.71
C GLN A 204 2.40 -12.29 -1.09
N ALA A 205 2.08 -12.16 -2.39
CA ALA A 205 0.70 -12.18 -2.87
C ALA A 205 -0.04 -13.47 -2.51
N ARG A 206 0.60 -14.64 -2.65
CA ARG A 206 0.03 -15.94 -2.24
C ARG A 206 -0.21 -16.04 -0.75
N VAL A 207 0.73 -15.54 0.06
CA VAL A 207 0.56 -15.50 1.51
C VAL A 207 -0.65 -14.64 1.84
N VAL A 208 -0.70 -13.38 1.39
CA VAL A 208 -1.81 -12.45 1.70
C VAL A 208 -3.15 -12.99 1.20
N ASN A 209 -3.21 -13.54 -0.01
CA ASN A 209 -4.43 -14.13 -0.58
C ASN A 209 -5.02 -15.25 0.28
N SER A 210 -4.20 -15.91 1.12
CA SER A 210 -4.64 -16.97 2.01
C SER A 210 -5.30 -16.49 3.31
N PHE A 211 -5.30 -15.18 3.59
CA PHE A 211 -5.91 -14.58 4.80
C PHE A 211 -7.26 -13.92 4.52
N ASP A 212 -8.01 -13.63 5.59
CA ASP A 212 -9.34 -13.01 5.54
C ASP A 212 -9.28 -11.55 6.02
N VAL A 213 -8.33 -11.25 6.90
CA VAL A 213 -8.06 -9.93 7.43
C VAL A 213 -6.59 -9.59 7.22
N VAL A 214 -6.33 -8.39 6.73
CA VAL A 214 -5.00 -7.75 6.77
C VAL A 214 -5.06 -6.62 7.79
N LEU A 215 -4.14 -6.63 8.73
CA LEU A 215 -3.99 -5.62 9.77
C LEU A 215 -2.59 -5.04 9.68
N GLY A 216 -2.46 -3.72 9.76
CA GLY A 216 -1.14 -3.11 9.89
C GLY A 216 -1.21 -1.70 10.45
N VAL A 217 -0.10 -1.28 11.05
CA VAL A 217 0.11 0.13 11.38
C VAL A 217 0.35 0.88 10.08
N HIS A 218 -0.28 2.05 9.96
CA HIS A 218 -0.18 2.91 8.78
C HIS A 218 1.19 2.88 8.12
N GLY A 219 1.20 2.73 6.80
CA GLY A 219 2.41 2.70 6.02
C GLY A 219 2.21 1.91 4.75
N ALA A 220 3.21 1.98 3.88
CA ALA A 220 3.12 1.40 2.55
C ALA A 220 3.03 -0.13 2.50
N GLY A 221 3.38 -0.81 3.58
CA GLY A 221 3.16 -2.26 3.72
C GLY A 221 1.68 -2.64 3.55
N LEU A 222 0.74 -1.77 3.97
CA LEU A 222 -0.70 -2.00 3.83
C LEU A 222 -1.17 -2.17 2.37
N THR A 223 -0.36 -1.71 1.40
CA THR A 223 -0.63 -1.90 -0.03
C THR A 223 -0.74 -3.39 -0.41
N ASN A 224 -0.18 -4.30 0.40
CA ASN A 224 -0.40 -5.74 0.26
C ASN A 224 -1.88 -6.14 0.26
N ALA A 225 -2.78 -5.33 0.80
CA ALA A 225 -4.22 -5.53 0.72
C ALA A 225 -4.75 -5.71 -0.72
N VAL A 226 -4.02 -5.24 -1.74
CA VAL A 226 -4.34 -5.50 -3.16
C VAL A 226 -4.44 -7.00 -3.49
N HIS A 227 -3.78 -7.86 -2.72
CA HIS A 227 -3.77 -9.32 -2.87
C HIS A 227 -4.83 -10.02 -2.02
N LEU A 228 -5.49 -9.29 -1.12
CA LEU A 228 -6.57 -9.81 -0.29
C LEU A 228 -7.79 -10.10 -1.17
N PRO A 229 -8.46 -11.26 -1.02
CA PRO A 229 -9.66 -11.53 -1.80
C PRO A 229 -10.78 -10.52 -1.47
N PRO A 230 -11.61 -10.14 -2.46
CA PRO A 230 -12.83 -9.36 -2.21
C PRO A 230 -13.69 -9.98 -1.11
N GLY A 231 -14.34 -9.13 -0.30
CA GLY A 231 -14.96 -9.53 0.95
C GLY A 231 -13.99 -9.58 2.15
N GLY A 232 -12.68 -9.50 1.93
CA GLY A 232 -11.71 -9.39 3.01
C GLY A 232 -11.81 -8.07 3.77
N VAL A 233 -11.17 -8.03 4.94
CA VAL A 233 -11.12 -6.83 5.79
C VAL A 233 -9.71 -6.26 5.83
N LEU A 234 -9.56 -4.97 5.54
CA LEU A 234 -8.36 -4.20 5.83
C LEU A 234 -8.56 -3.40 7.12
N ILE A 235 -7.76 -3.69 8.14
CA ILE A 235 -7.70 -2.94 9.40
C ILE A 235 -6.44 -2.08 9.41
N GLN A 236 -6.59 -0.76 9.49
CA GLN A 236 -5.48 0.17 9.61
C GLN A 236 -5.40 0.72 11.03
N VAL A 237 -4.26 0.53 11.69
CA VAL A 237 -3.95 1.30 12.91
C VAL A 237 -3.45 2.68 12.47
N VAL A 238 -4.27 3.70 12.71
CA VAL A 238 -4.05 5.08 12.30
C VAL A 238 -3.26 5.81 13.39
N PRO A 239 -2.05 6.31 13.10
CA PRO A 239 -1.19 6.94 14.09
C PRO A 239 -1.85 8.18 14.71
N TYR A 240 -1.44 8.51 15.93
CA TYR A 240 -1.86 9.74 16.58
C TYR A 240 -1.48 10.98 15.76
N GLY A 241 -2.27 12.04 15.85
CA GLY A 241 -1.95 13.34 15.23
C GLY A 241 -2.87 13.73 14.08
N LYS A 242 -4.16 13.37 14.14
CA LYS A 242 -5.16 13.70 13.10
C LYS A 242 -4.83 13.12 11.71
N MET A 243 -4.44 11.85 11.67
CA MET A 243 -4.02 11.15 10.46
C MET A 243 -5.18 10.50 9.70
N GLU A 244 -6.40 10.54 10.24
CA GLU A 244 -7.60 9.91 9.68
C GLU A 244 -7.94 10.38 8.26
N PRO A 245 -7.85 11.69 7.92
CA PRO A 245 -8.11 12.12 6.55
C PRO A 245 -7.14 11.47 5.55
N MET A 246 -5.86 11.35 5.92
CA MET A 246 -4.84 10.71 5.07
C MET A 246 -5.09 9.22 4.94
N ALA A 247 -5.38 8.54 6.06
CA ALA A 247 -5.75 7.12 6.05
C ALA A 247 -6.98 6.85 5.16
N ARG A 248 -7.96 7.78 5.16
CA ARG A 248 -9.14 7.71 4.32
C ARG A 248 -8.79 7.75 2.82
N PHE A 249 -8.01 8.74 2.41
CA PHE A 249 -7.62 8.90 1.01
C PHE A 249 -6.68 7.79 0.52
N ASP A 250 -5.70 7.39 1.33
CA ASP A 250 -4.65 6.46 0.90
C ASP A 250 -5.06 4.99 0.96
N PHE A 251 -6.00 4.62 1.84
CA PHE A 251 -6.37 3.22 2.06
C PHE A 251 -7.86 2.95 2.21
N SER A 252 -8.65 3.82 2.85
CA SER A 252 -10.09 3.54 3.04
C SER A 252 -10.87 3.50 1.73
N GLU A 253 -10.77 4.55 0.93
CA GLU A 253 -11.43 4.58 -0.37
C GLU A 253 -10.84 3.53 -1.33
N PRO A 254 -9.51 3.39 -1.47
CA PRO A 254 -8.91 2.33 -2.28
C PRO A 254 -9.36 0.91 -1.88
N ALA A 255 -9.40 0.58 -0.58
CA ALA A 255 -9.85 -0.72 -0.12
C ALA A 255 -11.31 -0.97 -0.51
N THR A 256 -12.17 0.05 -0.37
CA THR A 256 -13.56 -0.03 -0.82
C THR A 256 -13.65 -0.26 -2.33
N ASP A 257 -12.86 0.46 -3.12
CA ASP A 257 -12.79 0.33 -4.58
C ASP A 257 -12.28 -1.07 -5.02
N MET A 258 -11.49 -1.74 -4.18
CA MET A 258 -11.01 -3.12 -4.35
C MET A 258 -12.05 -4.19 -3.92
N GLY A 259 -13.17 -3.79 -3.33
CA GLY A 259 -14.19 -4.70 -2.79
C GLY A 259 -13.86 -5.25 -1.41
N LEU A 260 -13.06 -4.52 -0.62
CA LEU A 260 -12.71 -4.87 0.76
C LEU A 260 -13.50 -4.02 1.75
N LYS A 261 -13.71 -4.56 2.96
CA LYS A 261 -14.19 -3.77 4.10
C LYS A 261 -13.00 -3.07 4.75
N TYR A 262 -13.05 -1.75 4.83
CA TYR A 262 -12.09 -0.96 5.60
C TYR A 262 -12.58 -0.74 7.03
N LEU A 263 -11.66 -0.84 7.98
CA LEU A 263 -11.80 -0.43 9.38
C LEU A 263 -10.52 0.29 9.83
N ASP A 264 -10.66 1.33 10.63
CA ASP A 264 -9.55 2.02 11.26
C ASP A 264 -9.58 1.90 12.79
N TYR A 265 -8.39 1.95 13.38
CA TYR A 265 -8.19 2.11 14.81
C TYR A 265 -7.34 3.35 15.06
N SER A 266 -7.99 4.44 15.46
CA SER A 266 -7.31 5.70 15.80
C SER A 266 -6.61 5.61 17.15
N VAL A 267 -5.29 5.76 17.10
CA VAL A 267 -4.40 5.76 18.26
C VAL A 267 -4.61 7.04 19.08
N SER A 268 -4.79 6.90 20.40
CA SER A 268 -4.84 8.04 21.31
C SER A 268 -3.44 8.54 21.70
N ALA A 269 -3.37 9.69 22.36
CA ALA A 269 -2.09 10.24 22.83
C ALA A 269 -1.39 9.29 23.82
N GLU A 270 -2.15 8.59 24.66
CA GLU A 270 -1.66 7.65 25.68
C GLU A 270 -1.06 6.38 25.06
N GLU A 271 -1.55 6.00 23.88
CA GLU A 271 -1.03 4.87 23.10
C GLU A 271 0.18 5.26 22.24
N SER A 272 0.44 6.56 22.08
CA SER A 272 1.57 7.07 21.32
C SER A 272 2.80 7.26 22.19
N SER A 273 3.96 6.86 21.66
CA SER A 273 5.25 7.22 22.29
C SER A 273 5.54 8.73 22.32
N LEU A 274 4.79 9.55 21.57
CA LEU A 274 5.01 10.99 21.53
C LEU A 274 4.67 11.65 22.86
N LEU A 275 3.60 11.21 23.55
CA LEU A 275 3.19 11.81 24.81
C LEU A 275 4.28 11.67 25.88
N GLU A 276 4.86 10.48 26.00
CA GLU A 276 5.98 10.20 26.91
C GLU A 276 7.24 10.99 26.56
N LYS A 277 7.56 11.13 25.27
CA LYS A 277 8.80 11.77 24.80
C LYS A 277 8.75 13.30 24.83
N LEU A 278 7.60 13.88 24.55
CA LEU A 278 7.47 15.32 24.32
C LEU A 278 6.73 16.03 25.45
N GLY A 279 5.96 15.29 26.25
CA GLY A 279 5.09 15.85 27.28
C GLY A 279 3.76 16.39 26.70
N PRO A 280 2.74 16.59 27.56
CA PRO A 280 1.39 16.96 27.15
C PRO A 280 1.28 18.36 26.53
N ASP A 281 2.20 19.26 26.85
CA ASP A 281 2.16 20.65 26.39
C ASP A 281 2.82 20.87 25.02
N HIS A 282 3.54 19.88 24.50
CA HIS A 282 4.21 20.02 23.21
C HIS A 282 3.19 20.16 22.06
N PRO A 283 3.41 21.03 21.06
CA PRO A 283 2.46 21.26 19.96
C PRO A 283 2.05 19.98 19.22
N ALA A 284 2.96 19.03 19.01
CA ALA A 284 2.64 17.74 18.40
C ALA A 284 1.64 16.88 19.20
N ILE A 285 1.43 17.18 20.48
CA ILE A 285 0.38 16.56 21.30
C ILE A 285 -0.87 17.46 21.32
N LYS A 286 -0.70 18.73 21.70
CA LYS A 286 -1.81 19.63 22.03
C LYS A 286 -2.48 20.31 20.83
N ASP A 287 -1.73 20.59 19.77
CA ASP A 287 -2.22 21.22 18.53
C ASP A 287 -1.65 20.48 17.29
N PRO A 288 -2.17 19.29 16.96
CA PRO A 288 -1.66 18.55 15.83
C PRO A 288 -1.75 19.27 14.49
N ASP A 289 -2.70 20.20 14.34
CA ASP A 289 -2.86 20.97 13.10
C ASP A 289 -1.68 21.91 12.87
N SER A 290 -1.03 22.41 13.93
CA SER A 290 0.22 23.19 13.78
C SER A 290 1.32 22.39 13.11
N ILE A 291 1.43 21.10 13.43
CA ILE A 291 2.40 20.20 12.83
C ILE A 291 2.06 19.94 11.37
N HIS A 292 0.79 19.72 11.04
CA HIS A 292 0.36 19.60 9.64
C HIS A 292 0.67 20.86 8.81
N ARG A 293 0.43 22.05 9.38
CA ARG A 293 0.77 23.33 8.73
C ARG A 293 2.27 23.56 8.55
N SER A 294 3.11 22.91 9.36
CA SER A 294 4.57 23.01 9.25
C SER A 294 5.17 22.18 8.09
N GLY A 295 4.33 21.43 7.38
CA GLY A 295 4.70 20.68 6.18
C GLY A 295 5.00 19.21 6.43
N TRP A 296 5.12 18.46 5.33
CA TRP A 296 5.25 16.99 5.32
C TRP A 296 6.42 16.47 6.16
N THR A 297 7.60 17.09 6.06
CA THR A 297 8.79 16.60 6.76
C THR A 297 8.57 16.52 8.27
N THR A 298 8.02 17.58 8.86
CA THR A 298 7.76 17.66 10.29
C THR A 298 6.62 16.72 10.69
N MET A 299 5.55 16.69 9.90
CA MET A 299 4.43 15.75 10.10
C MET A 299 4.91 14.30 10.08
N TYR A 300 5.71 13.90 9.10
CA TYR A 300 6.30 12.57 8.99
C TYR A 300 7.15 12.25 10.22
N GLN A 301 8.02 13.17 10.63
CA GLN A 301 8.91 12.99 11.78
C GLN A 301 8.16 12.79 13.10
N PHE A 302 7.04 13.47 13.30
CA PHE A 302 6.23 13.27 14.50
C PHE A 302 5.28 12.08 14.35
N TYR A 303 4.40 12.09 13.35
CA TYR A 303 3.25 11.19 13.31
C TYR A 303 3.51 9.88 12.58
N LEU A 304 4.45 9.80 11.64
CA LEU A 304 4.75 8.56 10.93
C LEU A 304 5.93 7.79 11.51
N MET A 305 6.73 8.42 12.37
CA MET A 305 7.86 7.80 13.08
C MET A 305 7.57 7.45 14.55
N GLN A 306 6.36 7.72 15.03
CA GLN A 306 5.94 7.35 16.38
C GLN A 306 5.88 5.82 16.54
N ASN A 307 6.09 5.35 17.77
CA ASN A 307 5.67 4.00 18.17
C ASN A 307 4.26 4.05 18.73
N VAL A 308 3.49 3.01 18.43
CA VAL A 308 2.14 2.81 18.93
C VAL A 308 2.16 1.65 19.91
N ARG A 309 1.36 1.74 20.98
CA ARG A 309 1.09 0.64 21.91
C ARG A 309 -0.42 0.40 21.88
N ILE A 310 -0.85 -0.64 21.16
CA ILE A 310 -2.28 -0.93 20.99
C ILE A 310 -2.92 -1.25 22.34
N ASN A 311 -3.95 -0.50 22.71
CA ASN A 311 -4.82 -0.82 23.83
C ASN A 311 -5.79 -1.94 23.44
N THR A 312 -5.60 -3.14 23.99
CA THR A 312 -6.36 -4.34 23.64
C THR A 312 -7.86 -4.19 23.86
N THR A 313 -8.28 -3.56 24.96
CA THR A 313 -9.70 -3.30 25.29
C THR A 313 -10.35 -2.37 24.27
N ARG A 314 -9.67 -1.30 23.86
CA ARG A 314 -10.18 -0.35 22.85
C ARG A 314 -10.12 -0.92 21.43
N PHE A 315 -9.19 -1.83 21.17
CA PHE A 315 -9.02 -2.45 19.87
C PHE A 315 -9.98 -3.61 19.61
N ALA A 316 -10.40 -4.33 20.66
CA ALA A 316 -11.31 -5.46 20.57
C ALA A 316 -12.60 -5.18 19.76
N PRO A 317 -13.30 -4.04 19.92
CA PRO A 317 -14.46 -3.71 19.09
C PRO A 317 -14.17 -3.62 17.58
N THR A 318 -12.98 -3.20 17.18
CA THR A 318 -12.58 -3.16 15.76
C THR A 318 -12.42 -4.57 15.20
N LEU A 319 -11.81 -5.48 15.96
CA LEU A 319 -11.69 -6.89 15.58
C LEU A 319 -13.06 -7.58 15.54
N GLU A 320 -13.93 -7.28 16.49
CA GLU A 320 -15.30 -7.81 16.52
C GLU A 320 -16.08 -7.40 15.26
N GLN A 321 -15.98 -6.13 14.87
CA GLN A 321 -16.59 -5.65 13.62
C GLN A 321 -16.04 -6.38 12.39
N ALA A 322 -14.72 -6.63 12.34
CA ALA A 322 -14.10 -7.37 11.26
C ALA A 322 -14.65 -8.81 11.17
N PHE A 323 -14.67 -9.54 12.29
CA PHE A 323 -15.13 -10.93 12.29
C PHE A 323 -16.63 -11.04 12.04
N ASN A 324 -17.43 -10.10 12.56
CA ASN A 324 -18.85 -10.04 12.26
C ASN A 324 -19.12 -9.71 10.79
N HIS A 325 -18.28 -8.93 10.13
CA HIS A 325 -18.38 -8.71 8.68
C HIS A 325 -18.13 -10.02 7.92
N LEU A 326 -17.08 -10.77 8.28
CA LEU A 326 -16.75 -12.04 7.65
C LEU A 326 -17.86 -13.09 7.83
N ARG A 327 -18.43 -13.19 9.03
CA ARG A 327 -19.51 -14.16 9.35
C ARG A 327 -20.83 -13.90 8.62
N LYS A 328 -21.02 -12.70 8.04
CA LYS A 328 -22.25 -12.31 7.33
C LYS A 328 -22.20 -12.57 5.82
N GLN A 329 -21.05 -13.00 5.30
CA GLN A 329 -20.83 -13.20 3.85
C GLN A 329 -21.34 -14.54 3.35
#